data_AF-A0A841EQ77-F1
#
_entry.id   AF-A0A841EQ77-F1
#
_cell.length_a   1.000
_cell.length_b   1.000
_cell.length_c   1.000
_cell.angle_alpha   90.00
_cell.angle_beta   90.00
_cell.angle_gamma   90.00
#
_symmetry.space_group_name_H-M   'P 1'
#
loop_
_entity.id
_entity.type
_entity.pdbx_description
1 polymer ?
#
loop_
_entity_poly.entity_id
_entity_poly.type
_entity_poly.pdbx_seq_one_letter_code
_entity_poly.pdbx_strand_id
1 'polypeptide(L)'
;MENSHDFNTLTENENGYIGYCPCCRKYNLAYKNSLFILNEFEFGAFQEMLENRVGILDFWTSHGKEFMMRTPLKNYYILWKESEIDEVLEMMEEIALLVEAHRVVNINKN
;
A
#
# COMPACT_ATOMS: atom_id res chain seq x y z
N MET A 1 -0.18 28.81 8.55
CA MET A 1 0.69 28.38 7.45
C MET A 1 0.13 27.06 6.97
N GLU A 2 -0.65 27.10 5.90
CA GLU A 2 -1.11 25.89 5.22
C GLU A 2 0.12 25.20 4.62
N ASN A 3 0.54 24.09 5.21
CA ASN A 3 1.43 23.16 4.54
C ASN A 3 0.60 22.57 3.39
N SER A 4 0.69 23.18 2.21
CA SER A 4 0.04 22.67 0.99
C SER A 4 0.72 21.34 0.63
N HIS A 5 0.20 20.24 1.18
CA HIS A 5 0.57 18.91 0.75
C HIS A 5 -0.02 18.71 -0.63
N ASP A 6 0.83 18.81 -1.66
CA ASP A 6 0.45 18.52 -3.03
C ASP A 6 0.34 16.99 -3.20
N PHE A 7 -0.85 16.47 -2.93
CA PHE A 7 -1.13 15.05 -2.98
C PHE A 7 -1.59 14.67 -4.39
N ASN A 8 -0.78 13.86 -5.08
CA ASN A 8 -1.08 13.39 -6.42
C ASN A 8 -1.67 11.98 -6.36
N THR A 9 -2.96 11.83 -6.67
CA THR A 9 -3.57 10.51 -6.88
C THR A 9 -2.96 9.86 -8.12
N LEU A 10 -2.44 8.65 -7.97
CA LEU A 10 -1.80 7.86 -9.03
C LEU A 10 -2.76 6.83 -9.61
N THR A 11 -3.55 6.18 -8.75
CA THR A 11 -4.67 5.31 -9.13
C THR A 11 -5.79 5.41 -8.10
N GLU A 12 -7.03 5.14 -8.52
CA GLU A 12 -8.23 5.16 -7.70
C GLU A 12 -9.26 4.17 -8.26
N ASN A 13 -9.90 3.41 -7.37
CA ASN A 13 -11.03 2.54 -7.68
C ASN A 13 -12.11 2.68 -6.59
N GLU A 14 -13.16 1.87 -6.66
CA GLU A 14 -14.28 1.95 -5.69
C GLU A 14 -13.89 1.60 -4.24
N ASN A 15 -12.79 0.86 -4.06
CA ASN A 15 -12.34 0.38 -2.75
C ASN A 15 -11.15 1.18 -2.19
N GLY A 16 -10.51 2.06 -2.97
CA GLY A 16 -9.32 2.74 -2.51
C GLY A 16 -8.61 3.60 -3.53
N TYR A 17 -7.46 4.14 -3.12
CA TYR A 17 -6.56 4.89 -3.98
C TYR A 17 -5.10 4.67 -3.57
N ILE A 18 -4.19 4.90 -4.51
CA ILE A 18 -2.78 5.14 -4.21
C ILE A 18 -2.44 6.54 -4.69
N GLY A 19 -1.82 7.33 -3.84
CA GLY A 19 -1.24 8.61 -4.25
C GLY A 19 0.07 8.91 -3.55
N TYR A 20 0.74 9.96 -4.01
CA TYR A 20 2.07 10.33 -3.58
C TYR A 20 2.12 11.81 -3.17
N CYS A 21 2.68 12.12 -1.99
CA CYS A 21 3.10 13.49 -1.70
C CYS A 21 4.59 13.67 -2.00
N PRO A 22 4.97 14.49 -3.00
CA PRO A 22 6.36 14.86 -3.25
C PRO A 22 7.00 15.55 -2.03
N CYS A 23 6.18 16.26 -1.25
CA CYS A 23 6.59 16.96 -0.05
C CYS A 23 7.11 16.02 1.05
N CYS A 24 6.39 14.92 1.30
CA CYS A 24 6.70 13.96 2.34
C CYS A 24 7.56 12.80 1.81
N ARG A 25 7.63 12.64 0.49
CA ARG A 25 8.18 11.47 -0.19
C ARG A 25 7.53 10.18 0.31
N LYS A 26 6.20 10.20 0.44
CA LYS A 26 5.39 9.11 0.95
C LYS A 26 4.28 8.77 -0.04
N TYR A 27 4.07 7.47 -0.21
CA TYR A 27 2.90 6.87 -0.83
C TYR A 27 1.83 6.67 0.24
N ASN A 28 0.61 7.06 -0.08
CA ASN A 28 -0.58 6.74 0.69
C ASN A 28 -1.34 5.68 -0.09
N LEU A 29 -1.34 4.45 0.42
CA LEU A 29 -2.19 3.36 -0.06
C LEU A 29 -3.39 3.30 0.87
N ALA A 30 -4.52 3.82 0.41
CA ALA A 30 -5.79 3.74 1.11
C ALA A 30 -6.60 2.60 0.50
N TYR A 31 -7.00 1.63 1.32
CA TYR A 31 -7.85 0.52 0.91
C TYR A 31 -8.91 0.26 1.97
N LYS A 32 -10.17 0.46 1.59
CA LYS A 32 -11.36 0.43 2.45
C LYS A 32 -11.17 1.32 3.68
N ASN A 33 -11.00 0.72 4.85
CA ASN A 33 -10.83 1.42 6.13
C ASN A 33 -9.37 1.47 6.60
N SER A 34 -8.41 1.06 5.77
CA SER A 34 -6.99 1.01 6.09
C SER A 34 -6.22 2.04 5.28
N LEU A 35 -5.31 2.76 5.94
CA LEU A 35 -4.36 3.67 5.31
C LEU A 35 -2.94 3.23 5.66
N PHE A 36 -2.15 2.94 4.64
CA PHE A 36 -0.72 2.66 4.76
C PHE A 36 0.05 3.85 4.20
N ILE A 37 0.94 4.42 5.02
CA ILE A 37 1.80 5.54 4.62
C ILE A 37 3.23 4.99 4.53
N LEU A 38 3.74 4.86 3.32
CA LEU A 38 4.95 4.12 3.01
C LEU A 38 5.94 5.04 2.29
N ASN A 39 7.23 4.99 2.64
CA ASN A 39 8.26 5.49 1.74
C ASN A 39 8.44 4.51 0.55
N GLU A 40 9.27 4.88 -0.41
CA GLU A 40 9.51 4.08 -1.62
C GLU A 40 9.99 2.64 -1.33
N PHE A 41 10.94 2.49 -0.39
CA PHE A 41 11.42 1.17 0.02
C PHE A 41 10.34 0.36 0.74
N GLU A 42 9.60 1.00 1.66
CA GLU A 42 8.48 0.39 2.38
C GLU A 42 7.35 -0.03 1.43
N PHE A 43 7.12 0.73 0.36
CA PHE A 43 6.11 0.43 -0.65
C PHE A 43 6.44 -0.86 -1.40
N GLY A 44 7.68 -0.99 -1.92
CA GLY A 44 8.13 -2.21 -2.58
C GLY A 44 8.18 -3.41 -1.63
N ALA A 45 8.67 -3.23 -0.40
CA ALA A 45 8.69 -4.30 0.60
C ALA A 45 7.28 -4.74 0.99
N PHE A 46 6.31 -3.83 1.05
CA PHE A 46 4.91 -4.16 1.32
C PHE A 46 4.29 -4.97 0.18
N GLN A 47 4.60 -4.62 -1.08
CA GLN A 47 4.19 -5.39 -2.25
C GLN A 47 4.71 -6.82 -2.18
N GLU A 48 6.03 -6.98 -2.01
CA GLU A 48 6.68 -8.29 -1.90
C GLU A 48 6.12 -9.12 -0.73
N MET A 49 5.81 -8.46 0.39
CA MET A 49 5.20 -9.10 1.56
C MET A 49 3.81 -9.65 1.25
N LEU A 50 2.99 -8.90 0.51
CA LEU A 50 1.65 -9.34 0.09
C LEU A 50 1.76 -10.48 -0.94
N GLU A 51 2.59 -10.34 -1.97
CA GLU A 51 2.82 -11.36 -3.01
C GLU A 51 3.26 -12.69 -2.41
N ASN A 52 4.25 -12.66 -1.52
CA ASN A 52 4.83 -13.86 -0.91
C ASN A 52 4.13 -14.28 0.39
N ARG A 53 3.03 -13.61 0.76
CA ARG A 53 2.26 -13.85 1.99
C ARG A 53 3.12 -13.86 3.26
N VAL A 54 4.16 -13.02 3.31
CA VAL A 54 5.11 -12.98 4.44
C VAL A 54 4.41 -12.41 5.67
N GLY A 55 4.38 -13.18 6.77
CA GLY A 55 3.71 -12.76 8.00
C GLY A 55 2.18 -12.73 7.91
N ILE A 56 1.63 -13.31 6.84
CA ILE A 56 0.20 -13.54 6.63
C ILE A 56 -0.09 -15.01 6.93
N LEU A 57 -1.07 -15.24 7.80
CA LEU A 57 -1.47 -16.59 8.23
C LEU A 57 -2.87 -16.88 7.72
N ASP A 58 -3.12 -18.13 7.33
CA ASP A 58 -4.48 -18.58 7.06
C ASP A 58 -5.33 -18.44 8.33
N PHE A 59 -6.48 -17.78 8.19
CA PHE A 59 -7.38 -17.46 9.28
C PHE A 59 -8.82 -17.31 8.78
N TRP A 60 -9.57 -18.41 8.84
CA TRP A 60 -10.97 -18.44 8.41
C TRP A 60 -11.89 -17.81 9.45
N THR A 61 -12.66 -16.84 9.00
CA THR A 61 -13.70 -16.19 9.80
C THR A 61 -15.09 -16.51 9.26
N SER A 62 -16.12 -16.39 10.10
CA SER A 62 -17.53 -16.47 9.67
C SER A 62 -17.98 -15.33 8.75
N HIS A 63 -17.07 -14.39 8.41
CA HIS A 63 -17.37 -13.17 7.65
C HIS A 63 -16.59 -13.08 6.33
N GLY A 64 -16.11 -14.22 5.80
CA GLY A 64 -15.48 -14.30 4.48
C GLY A 64 -14.07 -13.71 4.39
N LYS A 65 -13.43 -13.44 5.53
CA LYS A 65 -11.98 -13.21 5.61
C LYS A 65 -11.26 -14.54 5.81
N GLU A 66 -10.14 -14.68 5.13
CA GLU A 66 -9.39 -15.94 4.94
C GLU A 66 -7.96 -15.82 5.44
N PHE A 67 -7.45 -14.60 5.59
CA PHE A 67 -6.07 -14.35 5.99
C PHE A 67 -6.00 -13.33 7.11
N MET A 68 -5.03 -13.51 8.00
CA MET A 68 -4.71 -12.61 9.10
C MET A 68 -3.25 -12.14 8.98
N MET A 69 -3.08 -10.83 8.86
CA MET A 69 -1.79 -10.17 8.87
C MET A 69 -1.52 -9.57 10.25
N ARG A 70 -0.38 -9.92 10.84
CA ARG A 70 0.04 -9.34 12.12
C ARG A 70 0.64 -7.95 11.90
N THR A 71 0.19 -6.98 12.69
CA THR A 71 0.84 -5.66 12.72
C THR A 71 1.84 -5.58 13.89
N PRO A 72 2.74 -4.57 13.90
CA PRO A 72 3.60 -4.31 15.05
C PRO A 72 2.84 -3.98 16.34
N LEU A 73 1.59 -3.50 16.23
CA LEU A 73 0.76 -3.16 17.37
C LEU A 73 0.18 -4.42 18.02
N LYS A 74 0.29 -4.50 19.35
CA LYS A 74 -0.26 -5.62 20.12
C LYS A 74 -1.77 -5.69 19.94
N ASN A 75 -2.29 -6.88 19.64
CA ASN A 75 -3.71 -7.16 19.44
C ASN A 75 -4.37 -6.38 18.28
N TYR A 76 -3.59 -5.84 17.36
CA TYR A 76 -4.09 -5.23 16.13
C TYR A 76 -3.65 -6.08 14.94
N TYR A 77 -4.64 -6.59 14.23
CA TYR A 77 -4.48 -7.49 13.09
C TYR A 77 -5.31 -6.96 11.94
N ILE A 78 -4.85 -7.21 10.71
CA ILE A 78 -5.60 -6.89 9.50
C ILE A 78 -6.09 -8.21 8.92
N LEU A 79 -7.39 -8.24 8.58
CA LEU A 79 -8.03 -9.40 8.00
C LEU A 79 -8.30 -9.17 6.52
N TRP A 80 -7.83 -10.11 5.71
CA TRP A 80 -7.97 -10.07 4.27
C TRP A 80 -8.80 -11.24 3.77
N LYS A 81 -9.59 -10.98 2.73
CA LYS A 81 -10.03 -11.99 1.77
C LYS A 81 -8.98 -12.07 0.65
N GLU A 82 -8.86 -13.21 0.00
CA GLU A 82 -7.91 -13.39 -1.12
C GLU A 82 -8.04 -12.30 -2.18
N SER A 83 -9.27 -12.06 -2.64
CA SER A 83 -9.56 -11.06 -3.66
C SER A 83 -9.19 -9.62 -3.26
N GLU A 84 -9.11 -9.33 -1.95
CA GLU A 84 -8.70 -8.01 -1.49
C GLU A 84 -7.18 -7.84 -1.55
N ILE A 85 -6.42 -8.92 -1.33
CA ILE A 85 -4.97 -8.89 -1.53
C ILE A 85 -4.68 -8.71 -3.02
N ASP A 86 -5.38 -9.45 -3.87
CA ASP A 86 -5.20 -9.37 -5.33
C ASP A 86 -5.53 -7.97 -5.86
N GLU A 87 -6.62 -7.35 -5.39
CA GLU A 87 -6.98 -5.99 -5.78
C GLU A 87 -5.94 -4.95 -5.31
N VAL A 88 -5.41 -5.08 -4.09
CA VAL A 88 -4.33 -4.20 -3.62
C VAL A 88 -3.08 -4.36 -4.47
N LEU A 89 -2.72 -5.60 -4.83
CA LEU A 89 -1.57 -5.87 -5.70
C LEU A 89 -1.79 -5.29 -7.10
N GLU A 90 -2.98 -5.42 -7.68
CA GLU A 90 -3.33 -4.82 -8.97
C GLU A 90 -3.15 -3.29 -8.94
N MET A 91 -3.66 -2.62 -7.90
CA MET A 91 -3.46 -1.17 -7.72
C MET A 91 -1.97 -0.80 -7.62
N MET A 92 -1.15 -1.63 -6.97
CA MET A 92 0.30 -1.38 -6.86
C MET A 92 1.02 -1.61 -8.20
N GLU A 93 0.62 -2.64 -8.96
CA GLU A 93 1.14 -2.94 -10.29
C GLU A 93 0.83 -1.82 -11.31
N GLU A 94 -0.39 -1.26 -11.28
CA GLU A 94 -0.81 -0.16 -12.15
C GLU A 94 0.14 1.05 -12.07
N ILE A 95 0.69 1.31 -10.89
CA ILE A 95 1.57 2.45 -10.65
C ILE A 95 3.05 2.08 -10.65
N ALA A 96 3.42 0.81 -10.85
CA ALA A 96 4.79 0.33 -10.73
C ALA A 96 5.76 1.08 -11.67
N LEU A 97 5.31 1.41 -12.90
CA LEU A 97 6.09 2.20 -13.85
C LEU A 97 6.32 3.64 -13.37
N LEU A 98 5.33 4.25 -12.72
CA LEU A 98 5.45 5.60 -12.16
C LEU A 98 6.40 5.62 -10.96
N VAL A 99 6.33 4.58 -10.11
CA VAL A 99 7.25 4.39 -8.98
C VAL A 99 8.69 4.28 -9.48
N GLU A 100 8.94 3.46 -10.51
CA GLU A 100 10.28 3.31 -11.10
C GLU A 100 10.77 4.61 -11.76
N ALA A 101 9.89 5.33 -12.45
CA ALA A 101 10.24 6.64 -13.01
C ALA A 101 10.63 7.65 -11.91
N HIS A 102 9.90 7.68 -10.79
CA HIS A 102 10.25 8.51 -9.63
C HIS A 102 11.62 8.13 -9.06
N ARG A 103 11.94 6.84 -8.96
CA ARG A 103 13.24 6.36 -8.50
C ARG A 103 14.38 6.91 -9.35
N VAL A 104 14.28 6.79 -10.67
CA VAL A 104 15.31 7.26 -11.62
C VAL A 104 15.48 8.78 -11.54
N VAL A 105 14.39 9.55 -11.51
CA VAL A 105 14.46 11.02 -11.44
C VAL A 105 15.05 11.50 -10.11
N ASN A 106 14.78 10.80 -9.00
CA ASN A 106 15.29 11.18 -7.68
C ASN A 106 16.76 10.79 -7.48
N ILE A 107 17.24 9.70 -8.10
CA ILE A 107 18.68 9.35 -8.13
C ILE A 107 19.49 10.45 -8.83
N ASN A 108 18.96 11.05 -9.89
CA ASN A 108 19.64 12.10 -10.66
C ASN A 108 19.61 13.50 -9.99
N LYS A 109 18.99 13.63 -8.81
CA LYS A 109 18.90 14.89 -8.04
C LYS A 109 19.80 14.91 -6.80
N ASN A 110 20.52 13.82 -6.53
CA ASN A 110 21.56 13.72 -5.50
C ASN A 110 22.94 13.61 -6.14
#